data_AF-A0A293LBN3-F1
#
_entry.id   AF-A0A293LBN3-F1
#
_cell.length_a   1.000
_cell.length_b   1.000
_cell.length_c   1.000
_cell.angle_alpha   90.00
_cell.angle_beta   90.00
_cell.angle_gamma   90.00
#
_symmetry.space_group_name_H-M   'P 1'
#
loop_
_entity.id
_entity.type
_entity.pdbx_description
1 polymer ?
#
loop_
_entity_poly.entity_id
_entity_poly.type
_entity_poly.pdbx_seq_one_letter_code
_entity_poly.pdbx_strand_id
1 'polypeptide(L)'
;MLCRYIKELKLPTHPDMTFANNVLRLEHTSGCGLEFTCLDALRCLSSDNYVPKVAIAQAWQQARSDTDCPKEVVNPFDWTYTTDYKGTLLNNGKELQVQETTERINMERLKVREQIVFYQDICLYEDELADHGIAQCSVKMVKTSPLYIQTKFYRADLLLFL
;
A
#
# COMPACT_ATOMS: atom_id res chain seq x y z
N MET A 1 20.09 -5.79 7.14
CA MET A 1 18.66 -5.41 7.08
C MET A 1 17.97 -6.03 5.85
N LEU A 2 18.53 -5.91 4.64
CA LEU A 2 18.02 -6.51 3.39
C LEU A 2 17.73 -8.04 3.49
N CYS A 3 18.58 -8.79 4.20
CA CYS A 3 18.42 -10.24 4.38
C CYS A 3 17.10 -10.64 5.06
N ARG A 4 16.53 -9.78 5.93
CA ARG A 4 15.23 -10.05 6.57
C ARG A 4 14.09 -9.97 5.56
N TYR A 5 14.10 -8.95 4.70
CA TYR A 5 13.09 -8.75 3.66
C TYR A 5 13.10 -9.90 2.65
N ILE A 6 14.27 -10.34 2.21
CA ILE A 6 14.40 -11.46 1.27
C ILE A 6 13.91 -12.78 1.88
N LYS A 7 14.15 -12.99 3.18
CA LYS A 7 13.73 -14.22 3.87
C LYS A 7 12.23 -14.25 4.17
N GLU A 8 11.68 -13.12 4.61
CA GLU A 8 10.27 -13.04 5.04
C GLU A 8 9.30 -12.79 3.87
N LEU A 9 9.73 -12.02 2.87
CA LEU A 9 8.91 -11.68 1.72
C LEU A 9 9.27 -12.65 0.59
N LYS A 10 8.35 -13.57 0.27
CA LYS A 10 8.42 -14.47 -0.89
C LYS A 10 8.12 -13.72 -2.20
N LEU A 11 8.73 -12.55 -2.39
CA LEU A 11 8.57 -11.75 -3.60
C LEU A 11 9.63 -12.18 -4.63
N PRO A 12 9.29 -12.23 -5.93
CA PRO A 12 10.26 -12.50 -7.00
C PRO A 12 11.38 -11.45 -7.04
N THR A 13 11.02 -10.19 -6.81
CA THR A 13 11.93 -9.04 -6.75
C THR A 13 11.48 -8.09 -5.64
N HIS A 14 12.38 -7.20 -5.20
CA HIS A 14 12.11 -6.17 -4.20
C HIS A 14 12.22 -4.78 -4.83
N PRO A 15 11.51 -3.76 -4.28
CA PRO A 15 11.66 -2.40 -4.73
C PRO A 15 13.11 -1.92 -4.71
N ASP A 16 13.50 -1.09 -5.67
CA ASP A 16 14.83 -0.47 -5.73
C ASP A 16 15.22 0.19 -4.40
N MET A 17 14.28 0.88 -3.77
CA MET A 17 14.45 1.57 -2.50
C MET A 17 13.48 1.05 -1.45
N THR A 18 14.02 0.41 -0.42
CA THR A 18 13.25 -0.05 0.76
C THR A 18 13.70 0.70 2.01
N PHE A 19 12.81 1.49 2.59
CA PHE A 19 13.09 2.25 3.81
C PHE A 19 12.75 1.43 5.04
N ALA A 20 13.56 0.40 5.31
CA ALA A 20 13.26 -0.61 6.35
C ALA A 20 13.16 -0.06 7.79
N ASN A 21 13.79 1.08 8.05
CA ASN A 21 13.74 1.76 9.35
C ASN A 21 12.57 2.74 9.48
N ASN A 22 11.88 3.04 8.39
CA ASN A 22 10.80 4.00 8.40
C ASN A 22 9.57 3.36 9.03
N VAL A 23 9.14 3.97 10.13
CA VAL A 23 7.98 3.53 10.91
C VAL A 23 7.17 4.76 11.28
N LEU A 24 5.88 4.75 10.94
CA LEU A 24 4.90 5.63 11.56
C LEU A 24 4.12 4.84 12.59
N ARG A 25 4.17 5.25 13.86
CA ARG A 25 3.46 4.57 14.94
C ARG A 25 2.57 5.55 15.70
N LEU A 26 1.29 5.21 15.79
CA LEU A 26 0.32 5.88 16.65
C LEU A 26 -0.03 4.92 17.78
N GLU A 27 0.25 5.31 19.02
CA GLU A 27 -0.07 4.53 20.21
C GLU A 27 -0.88 5.37 21.18
N HIS A 28 -2.04 4.85 21.58
CA HIS A 28 -2.85 5.43 22.63
C HIS A 28 -2.34 4.96 23.99
N THR A 29 -2.50 5.78 25.02
CA THR A 29 -2.05 5.48 26.39
C THR A 29 -2.69 4.22 26.99
N SER A 30 -3.80 3.73 26.41
CA SER A 30 -4.41 2.45 26.79
C SER A 30 -3.73 1.22 26.19
N GLY A 31 -2.66 1.39 25.42
CA GLY A 31 -1.90 0.30 24.79
C GLY A 31 -2.50 -0.22 23.48
N CYS A 32 -3.42 0.51 22.85
CA CYS A 32 -3.88 0.20 21.49
C CYS A 32 -3.23 1.15 20.49
N GLY A 33 -3.02 0.72 19.25
CA GLY A 33 -2.35 1.57 18.27
C GLY A 33 -2.41 1.07 16.83
N LEU A 34 -1.82 1.86 15.95
CA LEU A 34 -1.68 1.59 14.53
C LEU A 34 -0.25 1.88 14.10
N GLU A 35 0.33 0.97 13.35
CA GLU A 35 1.69 1.05 12.86
C GLU A 35 1.75 0.90 11.34
N PHE A 36 2.66 1.64 10.71
CA PHE A 36 2.95 1.53 9.30
C PHE A 36 4.43 1.23 9.12
N THR A 37 4.73 0.06 8.55
CA THR A 37 6.09 -0.35 8.22
C THR A 37 6.20 -0.71 6.74
N CYS A 38 7.40 -0.55 6.19
CA CYS A 38 7.72 -0.99 4.83
C CYS A 38 7.53 -2.51 4.68
N LEU A 39 7.90 -3.28 5.70
CA LEU A 39 7.83 -4.74 5.66
C LEU A 39 6.39 -5.24 5.54
N ASP A 40 5.48 -4.70 6.36
CA ASP A 40 4.07 -5.11 6.34
C ASP A 40 3.38 -4.66 5.04
N ALA A 41 3.72 -3.47 4.54
CA ALA A 41 3.21 -2.97 3.26
C ALA A 41 3.59 -3.88 2.09
N LEU A 42 4.84 -4.37 2.06
CA LEU A 42 5.31 -5.33 1.04
C LEU A 42 4.81 -6.75 1.27
N ARG A 43 4.46 -7.13 2.52
CA ARG A 43 3.91 -8.45 2.82
C ARG A 43 2.55 -8.68 2.14
N CYS A 44 1.73 -7.63 1.99
CA CYS A 44 0.49 -7.67 1.22
C CYS A 44 0.70 -8.04 -0.27
N LEU A 45 1.92 -7.91 -0.79
CA LEU A 45 2.27 -8.25 -2.17
C LEU A 45 2.73 -9.69 -2.36
N SER A 46 3.01 -10.41 -1.26
CA SER A 46 3.47 -11.80 -1.34
C SER A 46 2.43 -12.66 -2.07
N SER A 47 2.87 -13.63 -2.85
CA SER A 47 2.00 -14.47 -3.70
C SER A 47 0.88 -15.19 -2.93
N ASP A 48 1.05 -15.41 -1.63
CA ASP A 48 0.01 -15.96 -0.74
C ASP A 48 -1.14 -14.96 -0.45
N ASN A 49 -0.89 -13.65 -0.61
CA ASN A 49 -1.79 -12.55 -0.24
C ASN A 49 -2.11 -11.59 -1.39
N TYR A 50 -1.45 -11.73 -2.55
CA TYR A 50 -1.64 -10.84 -3.69
C TYR A 50 -2.98 -11.10 -4.38
N VAL A 51 -3.83 -10.07 -4.42
CA VAL A 51 -5.07 -10.08 -5.22
C VAL A 51 -4.79 -9.30 -6.52
N PRO A 52 -4.67 -9.97 -7.68
CA PRO A 52 -4.43 -9.29 -8.93
C PRO A 52 -5.59 -8.34 -9.24
N LYS A 53 -5.33 -7.03 -9.32
CA LYS A 53 -6.32 -6.06 -9.83
C LYS A 53 -6.33 -6.08 -11.35
N VAL A 54 -6.78 -7.19 -11.92
CA VAL A 54 -6.79 -7.40 -13.37
C VAL A 54 -8.22 -7.30 -13.88
N ALA A 55 -8.81 -6.11 -13.79
CA ALA A 55 -10.12 -5.83 -14.38
C ALA A 55 -10.06 -5.78 -15.92
N ILE A 56 -8.87 -5.56 -16.51
CA ILE A 56 -8.71 -5.44 -17.96
C ILE A 56 -8.38 -6.79 -18.60
N ALA A 57 -7.47 -7.60 -18.08
CA ALA A 57 -7.12 -8.85 -18.77
C ALA A 57 -8.26 -9.88 -18.80
N GLN A 58 -9.20 -9.87 -17.84
CA GLN A 58 -10.37 -10.74 -17.92
C GLN A 58 -11.27 -10.40 -19.12
N ALA A 59 -11.50 -9.11 -19.41
CA ALA A 59 -12.28 -8.69 -20.56
C ALA A 59 -11.57 -9.01 -21.88
N TRP A 60 -10.23 -8.85 -21.95
CA TRP A 60 -9.43 -9.21 -23.12
C TRP A 60 -9.31 -10.73 -23.33
N GLN A 61 -9.25 -11.52 -22.25
CA GLN A 61 -9.27 -12.98 -22.31
C GLN A 61 -10.65 -13.51 -22.72
N GLN A 62 -11.74 -12.94 -22.20
CA GLN A 62 -13.10 -13.30 -22.59
C GLN A 62 -13.39 -12.93 -24.06
N ALA A 63 -12.80 -11.83 -24.57
CA ALA A 63 -12.94 -11.44 -25.97
C ALA A 63 -12.14 -12.33 -26.96
N ARG A 64 -11.19 -13.15 -26.47
CA ARG A 64 -10.34 -14.03 -27.28
C ARG A 64 -10.53 -15.52 -26.98
N SER A 65 -11.64 -15.91 -26.36
CA SER A 65 -11.91 -17.31 -26.01
C SER A 65 -12.11 -18.25 -27.21
N ASP A 66 -12.11 -17.73 -28.44
CA ASP A 66 -12.42 -18.45 -29.68
C ASP A 66 -11.16 -18.86 -30.50
N THR A 67 -9.96 -18.60 -30.00
CA THR A 67 -8.71 -19.03 -30.66
C THR A 67 -7.87 -19.93 -29.78
N ASP A 68 -7.21 -20.91 -30.42
CA ASP A 68 -6.35 -21.97 -29.86
C ASP A 68 -5.02 -21.41 -29.32
N CYS A 69 -5.09 -20.30 -28.58
CA CYS A 69 -3.96 -19.62 -27.99
C CYS A 69 -3.57 -20.31 -26.68
N PRO A 70 -2.26 -20.59 -26.46
CA PRO A 70 -1.79 -21.14 -25.20
C PRO A 70 -2.28 -20.27 -24.03
N LYS A 71 -2.88 -20.89 -23.02
CA LYS A 71 -3.24 -20.21 -21.77
C LYS A 71 -1.95 -19.73 -21.13
N GLU A 72 -1.63 -18.47 -21.35
CA GLU A 72 -0.45 -17.82 -20.79
C GLU A 72 -0.52 -17.97 -19.27
N VAL A 73 0.52 -18.56 -18.69
CA VAL A 73 0.65 -18.70 -17.24
C VAL A 73 0.74 -17.28 -16.71
N VAL A 74 -0.38 -16.75 -16.21
CA VAL A 74 -0.43 -15.44 -15.58
C VAL A 74 0.48 -15.53 -14.36
N ASN A 75 1.69 -14.96 -14.47
CA ASN A 75 2.52 -14.73 -13.30
C ASN A 75 1.68 -13.88 -12.34
N PRO A 76 1.45 -14.35 -11.10
CA PRO A 76 0.59 -13.63 -10.19
C PRO A 76 1.20 -12.29 -9.79
N PHE A 77 2.52 -12.13 -9.90
CA PHE A 77 3.22 -10.90 -9.58
C PHE A 77 3.42 -10.04 -10.83
N ASP A 78 3.00 -8.78 -10.77
CA ASP A 78 3.02 -7.86 -11.91
C ASP A 78 4.15 -6.81 -11.86
N TRP A 79 5.05 -6.91 -10.88
CA TRP A 79 6.18 -5.97 -10.67
C TRP A 79 5.77 -4.52 -10.43
N THR A 80 4.50 -4.25 -10.14
CA THR A 80 4.01 -2.88 -9.92
C THR A 80 4.09 -2.44 -8.46
N TYR A 81 4.36 -3.40 -7.56
CA TYR A 81 4.37 -3.23 -6.11
C TYR A 81 3.10 -2.56 -5.54
N THR A 82 1.94 -2.75 -6.20
CA THR A 82 0.66 -2.15 -5.77
C THR A 82 0.13 -2.81 -4.51
N THR A 83 0.11 -2.07 -3.40
CA THR A 83 -0.35 -2.57 -2.09
C THR A 83 -1.70 -1.97 -1.69
N ASP A 84 -2.54 -2.75 -1.00
CA ASP A 84 -3.77 -2.31 -0.35
C ASP A 84 -3.61 -2.17 1.18
N TYR A 85 -2.36 -2.19 1.65
CA TYR A 85 -2.00 -2.07 3.07
C TYR A 85 -2.66 -0.87 3.75
N LYS A 86 -3.34 -1.13 4.87
CA LYS A 86 -4.11 -0.13 5.65
C LYS A 86 -3.49 0.19 7.01
N GLY A 87 -2.30 -0.35 7.28
CA GLY A 87 -1.67 -0.31 8.60
C GLY A 87 -1.82 -1.62 9.37
N THR A 88 -0.92 -1.83 10.33
CA THR A 88 -0.87 -2.96 11.25
C THR A 88 -1.40 -2.52 12.61
N LEU A 89 -2.38 -3.24 13.16
CA LEU A 89 -2.92 -2.94 14.48
C LEU A 89 -1.94 -3.37 15.57
N LEU A 90 -1.72 -2.50 16.55
CA LEU A 90 -0.93 -2.78 17.74
C LEU A 90 -1.84 -3.14 18.91
N ASN A 91 -1.55 -4.28 19.53
CA ASN A 91 -2.30 -4.83 20.66
C ASN A 91 -1.38 -4.93 21.90
N ASN A 92 -0.90 -3.80 22.41
CA ASN A 92 -0.07 -3.71 23.62
C ASN A 92 -0.89 -3.58 24.92
N GLY A 93 -2.17 -3.95 24.90
CA GLY A 93 -3.03 -3.96 26.09
C GLY A 93 -4.52 -4.02 25.77
N LYS A 94 -4.99 -3.14 24.87
CA LYS A 94 -6.35 -3.18 24.30
C LYS A 94 -6.27 -3.33 22.79
N GLU A 95 -7.25 -4.02 22.22
CA GLU A 95 -7.34 -4.25 20.79
C GLU A 95 -8.24 -3.22 20.11
N LEU A 96 -7.79 -2.70 18.96
CA LEU A 96 -8.63 -1.91 18.07
C LEU A 96 -9.55 -2.84 17.27
N GLN A 97 -10.86 -2.62 17.35
CA GLN A 97 -11.82 -3.41 16.59
C GLN A 97 -12.12 -2.74 15.25
N VAL A 98 -11.85 -3.46 14.17
CA VAL A 98 -12.26 -3.06 12.83
C VAL A 98 -13.67 -3.58 12.61
N GLN A 99 -14.61 -2.68 12.33
CA GLN A 99 -16.00 -3.00 12.07
C GLN A 99 -16.44 -2.36 10.76
N GLU A 100 -17.34 -3.03 10.05
CA GLU A 100 -17.96 -2.45 8.86
C GLU A 100 -18.82 -1.25 9.25
N THR A 101 -18.72 -0.17 8.47
CA THR A 101 -19.50 1.05 8.72
C THR A 101 -19.93 1.72 7.42
N THR A 102 -21.11 2.32 7.46
CA THR A 102 -21.62 3.20 6.41
C THR A 102 -21.13 4.64 6.59
N GLU A 103 -20.51 4.95 7.73
CA GLU A 103 -19.89 6.25 7.97
C GLU A 103 -18.79 6.53 6.94
N ARG A 104 -18.63 7.80 6.58
CA ARG A 104 -17.64 8.27 5.63
C ARG A 104 -16.87 9.43 6.24
N ILE A 105 -15.61 9.56 5.83
CA ILE A 105 -14.81 10.72 6.20
C ILE A 105 -15.50 11.97 5.64
N ASN A 106 -15.80 12.93 6.51
CA ASN A 106 -16.48 14.16 6.12
C ASN A 106 -15.52 15.03 5.29
N MET A 107 -15.74 15.04 3.97
CA MET A 107 -14.92 15.79 3.02
C MET A 107 -15.00 17.30 3.20
N GLU A 108 -16.12 17.83 3.69
CA GLU A 108 -16.25 19.28 3.94
C GLU A 108 -15.36 19.70 5.12
N ARG A 109 -15.24 18.87 6.16
CA ARG A 109 -14.30 19.12 7.26
C ARG A 109 -12.85 19.14 6.81
N LEU A 110 -12.48 18.31 5.83
CA LEU A 110 -11.12 18.29 5.28
C LEU A 110 -10.77 19.54 4.46
N LYS A 111 -11.76 20.27 3.93
CA LYS A 111 -11.55 21.51 3.17
C LYS A 111 -11.37 22.73 4.09
N VAL A 112 -11.80 22.64 5.35
CA VAL A 112 -11.66 23.74 6.31
C VAL A 112 -10.17 23.95 6.60
N ARG A 113 -9.71 25.20 6.43
CA ARG A 113 -8.35 25.59 6.78
C ARG A 113 -8.21 25.75 8.29
N GLU A 114 -7.81 24.68 8.95
CA GLU A 114 -7.40 24.68 10.35
C GLU A 114 -5.87 24.78 10.46
N GLN A 115 -5.36 25.23 11.61
CA GLN A 115 -3.92 25.23 11.86
C GLN A 115 -3.42 23.79 11.98
N ILE A 116 -2.41 23.46 11.16
CA ILE A 116 -1.69 22.19 11.27
C ILE A 116 -0.71 22.29 12.43
N VAL A 117 -0.94 21.50 13.48
CA VAL A 117 -0.07 21.45 14.67
C VAL A 117 1.04 20.41 14.51
N PHE A 118 0.83 19.40 13.67
CA PHE A 118 1.82 18.39 13.34
C PHE A 118 1.60 17.84 11.93
N TYR A 119 2.69 17.64 11.20
CA TYR A 119 2.69 17.04 9.87
C TYR A 119 3.90 16.12 9.74
N GLN A 120 3.67 14.93 9.17
CA GLN A 120 4.73 14.00 8.82
C GLN A 120 4.38 13.26 7.52
N ASP A 121 5.37 13.08 6.65
CA ASP A 121 5.31 12.26 5.44
C ASP A 121 6.46 11.27 5.48
N ILE A 122 6.16 9.98 5.38
CA ILE A 122 7.14 8.90 5.53
C ILE A 122 7.04 8.00 4.31
N CYS A 123 8.10 7.95 3.50
CA CYS A 123 8.21 7.00 2.40
C CYS A 123 8.52 5.60 2.97
N LEU A 124 7.77 4.58 2.54
CA LEU A 124 7.98 3.19 2.95
C LEU A 124 8.85 2.44 1.93
N TYR A 125 8.53 2.57 0.64
CA TYR A 125 9.33 2.03 -0.45
C TYR A 125 9.08 2.81 -1.75
N GLU A 126 10.02 2.70 -2.66
CA GLU A 126 9.99 3.31 -3.99
C GLU A 126 10.71 2.40 -4.99
N ASP A 127 10.23 2.42 -6.24
CA ASP A 127 10.76 1.64 -7.36
C ASP A 127 10.59 2.44 -8.66
N GLU A 128 11.59 2.43 -9.54
CA GLU A 128 11.56 3.15 -10.82
C GLU A 128 10.97 2.31 -11.96
N LEU A 129 10.42 1.13 -11.66
CA LEU A 129 9.80 0.21 -12.61
C LEU A 129 10.70 -0.06 -13.82
N ALA A 130 12.01 -0.22 -13.58
CA ALA A 130 13.04 -0.33 -14.61
C ALA A 130 13.00 0.82 -15.65
N ASP A 131 12.99 2.07 -15.15
CA ASP A 131 12.90 3.32 -15.93
C ASP A 131 11.57 3.51 -16.69
N HIS A 132 10.57 2.66 -16.45
CA HIS A 132 9.25 2.76 -17.10
C HIS A 132 8.22 3.53 -16.28
N GLY A 133 8.58 4.01 -15.09
CA GLY A 133 7.67 4.77 -14.26
C GLY A 133 8.19 4.97 -12.85
N ILE A 134 7.28 5.23 -11.92
CA ILE A 134 7.57 5.28 -10.49
C ILE A 134 6.43 4.59 -9.76
N ALA A 135 6.77 3.68 -8.85
CA ALA A 135 5.86 3.14 -7.84
C ALA A 135 6.37 3.54 -6.45
N GLN A 136 5.56 4.26 -5.69
CA GLN A 136 5.93 4.78 -4.38
C GLN A 136 4.81 4.53 -3.36
N CYS A 137 5.16 4.01 -2.19
CA CYS A 137 4.26 3.92 -1.05
C CYS A 137 4.72 4.86 0.06
N SER A 138 3.86 5.79 0.48
CA SER A 138 4.14 6.68 1.61
C SER A 138 2.94 6.78 2.55
N VAL A 139 3.22 7.15 3.80
CA VAL A 139 2.19 7.41 4.81
C VAL A 139 2.31 8.83 5.30
N LYS A 140 1.20 9.55 5.22
CA LYS A 140 1.07 10.94 5.64
C LYS A 140 0.21 11.04 6.89
N MET A 141 0.66 11.82 7.85
CA MET A 141 -0.04 12.12 9.09
C MET A 141 -0.17 13.63 9.24
N VAL A 142 -1.40 14.10 9.46
CA VAL A 142 -1.72 15.51 9.67
C VAL A 142 -2.57 15.63 10.93
N LYS A 143 -2.09 16.39 11.91
CA LYS A 143 -2.88 16.75 13.09
C LYS A 143 -3.33 18.20 12.98
N THR A 144 -4.65 18.41 13.02
CA THR A 144 -5.32 19.70 13.25
C THR A 144 -6.20 19.57 14.49
N SER A 145 -7.45 20.05 14.50
CA SER A 145 -8.41 19.74 15.57
C SER A 145 -8.69 18.23 15.66
N PRO A 146 -9.02 17.53 14.55
CA PRO A 146 -8.90 16.06 14.41
C PRO A 146 -7.50 15.59 13.95
N LEU A 147 -7.25 14.28 14.05
CA LEU A 147 -6.08 13.60 13.48
C LEU A 147 -6.48 12.88 12.19
N TYR A 148 -5.69 13.07 11.12
CA TYR A 148 -5.86 12.38 9.86
C TYR A 148 -4.60 11.59 9.49
N ILE A 149 -4.79 10.36 9.04
CA ILE A 149 -3.73 9.49 8.53
C ILE A 149 -4.16 8.98 7.16
N GLN A 150 -3.24 9.04 6.20
CA GLN A 150 -3.45 8.57 4.85
C GLN A 150 -2.26 7.71 4.43
N THR A 151 -2.50 6.44 4.11
CA THR A 151 -1.56 5.66 3.31
C THR A 151 -1.83 5.95 1.85
N LYS A 152 -0.80 6.36 1.11
CA LYS A 152 -0.87 6.67 -0.30
C LYS A 152 0.07 5.72 -1.05
N PHE A 153 -0.52 4.93 -1.93
CA PHE A 153 0.23 4.29 -3.01
C PHE A 153 0.10 5.17 -4.25
N TYR A 154 1.23 5.55 -4.82
CA TYR A 154 1.34 6.33 -6.04
C TYR A 154 2.04 5.48 -7.10
N ARG A 155 1.42 5.40 -8.28
CA ARG A 155 2.04 4.77 -9.45
C ARG A 155 1.85 5.71 -10.65
N ALA A 156 2.93 5.97 -11.35
CA ALA A 156 2.93 6.70 -12.60
C ALA A 156 3.69 5.87 -13.64
N ASP A 157 3.00 5.43 -14.69
CA ASP A 157 3.63 4.73 -15.80
C ASP A 157 3.94 5.74 -16.91
N LEU A 158 5.16 5.70 -17.44
CA LEU A 158 5.53 6.46 -18.65
C LEU A 158 4.80 5.94 -19.91
N LEU A 159 4.16 4.76 -19.82
CA LEU A 159 3.44 4.11 -20.92
C LEU A 159 1.93 4.44 -20.99
N LEU A 160 1.35 5.18 -20.02
CA LEU A 160 -0.10 5.44 -19.96
C LEU A 160 -0.55 6.79 -20.59
N PHE A 161 0.30 7.44 -21.38
CA PHE A 161 -0.11 8.58 -22.22
C PHE A 161 -0.17 8.18 -23.70
N LEU A 162 -1.16 7.35 -24.07
CA LEU A 162 -1.65 7.18 -25.45
C LEU A 162 -3.17 7.09 -25.46
#